data_AF-A0A0C2IU38-F1
#
_entry.id   AF-A0A0C2IU38-F1
#
_cell.length_a   1.000
_cell.length_b   1.000
_cell.length_c   1.000
_cell.angle_alpha   90.00
_cell.angle_beta   90.00
_cell.angle_gamma   90.00
#
_symmetry.space_group_name_H-M   'P 1'
#
loop_
_entity.id
_entity.type
_entity.pdbx_description
1 polymer ?
#
loop_
_entity_poly.entity_id
_entity_poly.type
_entity_poly.pdbx_seq_one_letter_code
_entity_poly.pdbx_strand_id
1 'polypeptide(L)'
;MVIFEDNYYKSSFEISCECSNLQNEIEISGCKVSLRTDQNGPTTSYSIGYKLRLNKNTRYVFVKHEVIFMIDGVTQHQFKFKFYKLFIEFKDYTQTYKWIADQFKQHYGDLQSTQLIQNFEQYGGNYLKPT
;
A
#
# COMPACT_ATOMS: atom_id res chain seq x y z
N MET A 1 10.93 6.61 0.75
CA MET A 1 10.49 7.41 -0.42
C MET A 1 10.59 6.54 -1.66
N VAL A 2 9.55 6.52 -2.48
CA VAL A 2 9.50 5.84 -3.79
C VAL A 2 8.94 6.83 -4.80
N ILE A 3 9.59 6.97 -5.95
CA ILE A 3 9.21 7.89 -7.03
C ILE A 3 8.96 7.10 -8.31
N PHE A 4 7.87 7.43 -9.00
CA PHE A 4 7.52 6.92 -10.32
C PHE A 4 7.45 8.11 -11.28
N GLU A 5 8.15 8.01 -12.40
CA GLU A 5 8.20 9.06 -13.41
C GLU A 5 7.65 8.52 -14.74
N ASP A 6 6.77 9.30 -15.37
CA ASP A 6 6.32 9.06 -16.72
C ASP A 6 6.94 10.12 -17.63
N ASN A 7 7.93 9.71 -18.43
CA ASN A 7 8.65 10.62 -19.32
C ASN A 7 7.80 11.11 -20.51
N TYR A 8 6.76 10.36 -20.89
CA TYR A 8 5.90 10.72 -22.01
C TYR A 8 4.97 11.87 -21.62
N TYR A 9 4.28 11.75 -20.49
CA TYR A 9 3.43 12.82 -19.94
C TYR A 9 4.20 13.84 -19.11
N LYS A 10 5.49 13.58 -18.85
CA LYS A 10 6.33 14.33 -17.91
C LYS A 10 5.67 14.49 -16.54
N SER A 11 4.98 13.43 -16.11
CA SER A 11 4.27 13.37 -14.84
C SER A 11 5.08 12.58 -13.82
N SER A 12 4.80 12.79 -12.54
CA SER A 12 5.45 12.05 -11.47
C SER A 12 4.49 11.75 -10.33
N PHE A 13 4.64 10.55 -9.77
CA PHE A 13 3.99 10.10 -8.56
C PHE A 13 5.06 9.79 -7.52
N GLU A 14 4.99 10.43 -6.37
CA GLU A 14 5.87 10.14 -5.24
C GLU A 14 5.04 9.66 -4.06
N ILE A 15 5.51 8.63 -3.36
CA ILE A 15 5.01 8.24 -2.05
C ILE A 15 6.17 8.18 -1.04
N SER A 16 5.97 8.87 0.07
CA SER A 16 6.88 8.84 1.21
C SER A 16 6.11 8.48 2.47
N CYS A 17 6.61 7.51 3.23
CA CYS A 17 5.99 7.06 4.47
C CYS A 17 7.08 6.97 5.55
N GLU A 18 6.64 7.05 6.79
CA GLU A 18 7.45 6.72 7.95
C GLU A 18 7.38 5.21 8.17
N CYS A 19 8.54 4.60 8.40
CA CYS A 19 8.66 3.18 8.73
C CYS A 19 9.31 3.06 10.11
N SER A 20 8.51 2.65 11.09
CA SER A 20 8.97 2.48 12.48
C SER A 20 9.23 1.01 12.78
N ASN A 21 10.42 0.72 13.30
CA ASN A 21 10.81 -0.62 13.70
C ASN A 21 10.39 -0.88 15.16
N LEU A 22 9.26 -1.54 15.36
CA LEU A 22 8.78 -1.93 16.69
C LEU A 22 9.41 -3.27 17.09
N GLN A 23 9.13 -3.77 18.30
CA GLN A 23 9.72 -5.02 18.79
C GLN A 23 9.41 -6.19 17.83
N ASN A 24 8.11 -6.50 17.65
CA ASN A 24 7.64 -7.64 16.85
C ASN A 24 7.03 -7.26 15.50
N GLU A 25 7.00 -5.96 15.19
CA GLU A 25 6.26 -5.43 14.04
C GLU A 25 7.07 -4.34 13.33
N ILE A 26 6.76 -4.11 12.07
CA ILE A 26 7.06 -2.85 11.37
C ILE A 26 5.76 -2.09 11.23
N GLU A 27 5.76 -0.82 11.64
CA GLU A 27 4.65 0.10 11.38
C GLU A 27 5.02 1.01 10.19
N ILE A 28 4.11 1.10 9.21
CA ILE A 28 4.17 2.05 8.11
C ILE A 28 3.04 3.06 8.33
N SER A 29 3.37 4.34 8.43
CA SER A 29 2.43 5.41 8.75
C SER A 29 2.88 6.74 8.15
N GLY A 30 2.09 7.80 8.37
CA GLY A 30 2.48 9.16 7.97
C GLY A 30 2.70 9.31 6.46
N CYS A 31 2.03 8.47 5.67
CA CYS A 31 2.24 8.42 4.23
C CYS A 31 1.75 9.71 3.57
N LYS A 32 2.61 10.31 2.75
CA LYS A 32 2.32 11.45 1.89
C LYS A 32 2.52 11.03 0.45
N VAL A 33 1.53 11.34 -0.38
CA VAL A 33 1.57 11.14 -1.82
C VAL A 33 1.65 12.50 -2.49
N SER A 34 2.62 12.68 -3.39
CA SER A 34 2.75 13.89 -4.20
C SER A 34 2.55 13.53 -5.66
N LEU A 35 1.68 14.29 -6.32
CA LEU A 35 1.28 14.10 -7.71
C LEU A 35 1.65 15.35 -8.49
N ARG A 36 2.29 15.14 -9.64
CA ARG A 36 2.52 16.18 -10.64
C ARG A 36 2.12 15.63 -11.99
N THR A 37 1.15 16.26 -12.65
CA THR A 37 0.52 15.73 -13.88
C THR A 37 1.26 16.09 -15.16
N ASP A 38 2.11 17.13 -15.13
CA ASP A 38 2.97 17.55 -16.23
C ASP A 38 4.21 18.30 -15.72
N GLN A 39 5.16 18.60 -16.60
CA GLN A 39 6.47 19.17 -16.21
C GLN A 39 6.39 20.51 -15.47
N ASN A 40 5.39 21.34 -15.78
CA ASN A 40 5.26 22.71 -15.29
C ASN A 40 4.05 22.89 -14.36
N GLY A 41 3.23 21.84 -14.22
CA GLY A 41 2.03 21.83 -13.41
C GLY A 41 2.35 21.84 -11.92
N PRO A 42 1.41 22.30 -11.09
CA PRO A 42 1.58 22.30 -9.64
C PRO A 42 1.71 20.86 -9.13
N THR A 43 2.58 20.68 -8.14
CA THR A 43 2.59 19.45 -7.35
C THR A 43 1.47 19.53 -6.32
N THR A 44 0.54 18.57 -6.36
CA THR A 44 -0.50 18.43 -5.33
C THR A 44 -0.16 17.27 -4.41
N SER A 45 -0.28 17.49 -3.11
CA SER A 45 0.06 16.47 -2.10
C SER A 45 -1.14 16.07 -1.27
N TYR A 46 -1.22 14.78 -0.96
CA TYR A 46 -2.27 14.15 -0.17
C TYR A 46 -1.65 13.35 0.96
N SER A 47 -2.26 13.41 2.14
CA SER A 47 -1.90 12.54 3.26
C SER A 47 -2.80 11.30 3.25
N ILE A 48 -2.21 10.14 3.51
CA ILE A 48 -2.92 8.88 3.75
C ILE A 48 -2.88 8.62 5.26
N GLY A 49 -4.04 8.65 5.91
CA GLY A 49 -4.16 8.49 7.36
C GLY A 49 -3.98 7.06 7.87
N TYR A 50 -4.06 6.06 7.00
CA TYR A 50 -3.92 4.65 7.36
C TYR A 50 -2.58 4.36 8.06
N LYS A 51 -2.63 3.47 9.04
CA LYS A 51 -1.45 2.85 9.64
C LYS A 51 -1.44 1.38 9.29
N LEU A 52 -0.30 0.87 8.82
CA LEU A 52 -0.12 -0.53 8.49
C LEU A 52 0.88 -1.15 9.46
N ARG A 53 0.51 -2.23 10.15
CA ARG A 53 1.42 -3.03 10.97
C ARG A 53 1.63 -4.40 10.34
N LEU A 54 2.90 -4.72 10.13
CA LEU A 54 3.35 -5.99 9.60
C LEU A 54 4.08 -6.74 10.70
N ASN A 55 3.57 -7.91 11.07
CA ASN A 55 4.19 -8.79 12.04
C ASN A 55 5.46 -9.40 11.45
N LYS A 56 6.60 -9.21 12.13
CA LYS A 56 7.92 -9.71 11.67
C LYS A 56 8.02 -11.22 11.64
N ASN A 57 7.14 -11.91 12.35
CA ASN A 57 7.06 -13.36 12.30
C ASN A 57 6.30 -13.87 11.06
N THR A 58 5.83 -12.98 10.18
CA THR A 58 4.98 -13.33 9.04
C THR A 58 5.64 -12.95 7.73
N ARG A 59 5.73 -13.91 6.81
CA ARG A 59 5.96 -13.65 5.39
C ARG A 59 4.64 -13.30 4.71
N TYR A 60 4.56 -12.16 4.05
CA TYR A 60 3.36 -11.71 3.35
C TYR A 60 3.48 -11.94 1.85
N VAL A 61 2.43 -12.52 1.26
CA VAL A 61 2.30 -12.75 -0.17
C VAL A 61 0.98 -12.17 -0.66
N PHE A 62 1.06 -11.11 -1.44
CA PHE A 62 -0.08 -10.43 -2.05
C PHE A 62 -0.05 -10.59 -3.56
N VAL A 63 -1.14 -11.06 -4.18
CA VAL A 63 -1.20 -11.32 -5.62
C VAL A 63 -2.47 -10.77 -6.23
N LYS A 64 -2.32 -9.99 -7.31
CA LYS A 64 -3.43 -9.40 -8.09
C LYS A 64 -4.37 -8.54 -7.23
N HIS A 65 -3.81 -7.54 -6.57
CA HIS A 65 -4.58 -6.57 -5.79
C HIS A 65 -4.40 -5.15 -6.34
N GLU A 66 -5.45 -4.36 -6.25
CA GLU A 66 -5.44 -2.94 -6.60
C GLU A 66 -6.03 -2.15 -5.43
N VAL A 67 -5.26 -1.21 -4.86
CA VAL A 67 -5.74 -0.29 -3.83
C VAL A 67 -5.98 1.06 -4.48
N ILE A 68 -7.18 1.58 -4.33
CA ILE A 68 -7.69 2.76 -5.03
C ILE A 68 -8.04 3.82 -4.00
N PHE A 69 -7.46 5.00 -4.14
CA PHE A 69 -7.82 6.18 -3.36
C PHE A 69 -8.51 7.19 -4.27
N MET A 70 -9.76 7.52 -3.97
CA MET A 70 -10.51 8.57 -4.67
C MET A 70 -10.15 9.93 -4.06
N ILE A 71 -9.89 10.90 -4.92
CA ILE A 71 -9.65 12.30 -4.56
C ILE A 71 -10.96 13.07 -4.82
N ASP A 72 -11.38 13.87 -3.84
CA ASP A 72 -12.57 14.73 -3.90
C ASP A 72 -13.88 13.99 -4.27
N GLY A 73 -13.93 12.67 -4.05
CA GLY A 73 -15.09 11.84 -4.40
C GLY A 73 -15.33 11.69 -5.92
N VAL A 74 -14.37 12.09 -6.76
CA VAL A 74 -14.49 12.02 -8.22
C VAL A 74 -13.77 10.77 -8.73
N THR A 75 -14.50 9.89 -9.43
CA THR A 75 -13.96 8.59 -9.91
C THR A 75 -12.80 8.73 -10.89
N GLN A 76 -12.71 9.83 -11.62
CA GLN A 76 -11.61 10.12 -12.54
C GLN A 76 -10.36 10.64 -11.82
N HIS A 77 -10.51 11.20 -10.62
CA HIS A 77 -9.41 11.73 -9.82
C HIS A 77 -9.06 10.67 -8.77
N GLN A 78 -8.20 9.73 -9.14
CA GLN A 78 -7.80 8.66 -8.25
C GLN A 78 -6.35 8.31 -8.50
N PHE A 79 -5.67 7.83 -7.46
CA PHE A 79 -4.44 7.10 -7.62
C PHE A 79 -4.61 5.66 -7.17
N LYS A 80 -3.87 4.78 -7.83
CA LYS A 80 -4.01 3.33 -7.67
C LYS A 80 -2.65 2.69 -7.43
N PHE A 81 -2.56 1.90 -6.39
CA PHE A 81 -1.44 0.98 -6.19
C PHE A 81 -1.84 -0.39 -6.69
N LYS A 82 -1.24 -0.80 -7.81
CA LYS A 82 -1.50 -2.09 -8.42
C LYS A 82 -0.38 -3.07 -8.10
N PHE A 83 -0.71 -4.07 -7.29
CA PHE A 83 0.18 -5.16 -6.92
C PHE A 83 -0.10 -6.38 -7.79
N TYR A 84 0.73 -6.62 -8.81
CA TYR A 84 0.73 -7.92 -9.52
C TYR A 84 1.16 -9.02 -8.55
N LYS A 85 2.28 -8.78 -7.88
CA LYS A 85 2.86 -9.66 -6.87
C LYS A 85 3.70 -8.81 -5.92
N LEU A 86 3.36 -8.82 -4.63
CA LEU A 86 4.13 -8.17 -3.58
C LEU A 86 4.50 -9.21 -2.53
N PHE A 87 5.79 -9.25 -2.23
CA PHE A 87 6.37 -10.12 -1.20
C PHE A 87 7.02 -9.27 -0.15
N ILE A 88 6.70 -9.56 1.11
CA ILE A 88 7.37 -8.95 2.26
C ILE A 88 7.84 -10.11 3.13
N GLU A 89 9.14 -10.20 3.34
CA GLU A 89 9.76 -11.27 4.08
C GLU A 89 10.67 -10.66 5.15
N PHE A 90 10.54 -11.18 6.36
CA PHE A 90 11.37 -10.81 7.49
C PHE A 90 12.26 -11.99 7.85
N LYS A 91 13.39 -11.70 8.48
CA LYS A 91 14.28 -12.73 9.00
C LYS A 91 13.53 -13.59 10.02
N ASP A 92 13.71 -14.91 9.93
CA ASP A 92 13.19 -15.90 10.89
C ASP A 92 11.65 -15.95 11.00
N TYR A 93 10.93 -15.60 9.93
CA TYR A 93 9.47 -15.74 9.89
C TYR A 93 9.03 -17.19 10.17
N THR A 94 8.03 -17.38 11.01
CA THR A 94 7.47 -18.71 11.34
C THR A 94 6.07 -18.90 10.80
N GLN A 95 5.54 -18.02 9.95
CA GLN A 95 4.26 -18.22 9.28
C GLN A 95 4.19 -17.44 7.97
N THR A 96 3.32 -17.85 7.05
CA THR A 96 3.07 -17.14 5.80
C THR A 96 1.63 -16.70 5.71
N TYR A 97 1.37 -15.42 5.50
CA TYR A 97 0.06 -14.91 5.11
C TYR A 97 -0.02 -14.82 3.58
N LYS A 98 -1.04 -15.48 3.00
CA LYS A 98 -1.31 -15.41 1.57
C LYS A 98 -2.66 -14.76 1.32
N TRP A 99 -2.64 -13.72 0.50
CA TRP A 99 -3.83 -13.11 -0.07
C TRP A 99 -3.66 -13.09 -1.58
N ILE A 100 -4.38 -14.00 -2.23
CA ILE A 100 -4.24 -14.29 -3.65
C ILE A 100 -5.62 -14.21 -4.25
N ALA A 101 -5.77 -13.41 -5.29
CA ALA A 101 -7.00 -13.33 -6.07
C ALA A 101 -6.76 -13.90 -7.48
N ASP A 102 -7.78 -14.55 -8.05
CA ASP A 102 -7.72 -15.08 -9.42
C ASP A 102 -7.70 -13.95 -10.47
N GLN A 103 -8.39 -12.86 -10.16
CA GLN A 103 -8.46 -11.61 -10.91
C GLN A 103 -8.05 -10.43 -10.04
N PHE A 104 -7.78 -9.26 -10.64
CA PHE A 104 -7.48 -8.06 -9.86
C PHE A 104 -8.63 -7.69 -8.93
N LYS A 105 -8.41 -7.86 -7.62
CA LYS A 105 -9.37 -7.46 -6.60
C LYS A 105 -9.12 -6.01 -6.21
N GLN A 106 -10.13 -5.16 -6.38
CA GLN A 106 -10.10 -3.74 -6.04
C GLN A 106 -10.46 -3.52 -4.58
N HIS A 107 -9.71 -2.63 -3.93
CA HIS A 107 -9.91 -2.19 -2.55
C HIS A 107 -9.95 -0.67 -2.55
N TYR A 108 -11.02 -0.11 -2.00
CA TYR A 108 -11.18 1.33 -1.92
C TYR A 108 -10.70 1.82 -0.55
N GLY A 109 -9.78 2.77 -0.56
CA GLY A 109 -9.27 3.44 0.62
C GLY A 109 -9.82 4.86 0.73
N ASP A 110 -10.03 5.30 1.96
CA ASP A 110 -10.32 6.70 2.30
C ASP A 110 -9.04 7.38 2.80
N LEU A 111 -8.62 8.46 2.14
CA LEU A 111 -7.43 9.24 2.50
C LEU A 111 -7.45 9.71 3.96
N GLN A 112 -8.63 10.04 4.48
CA GLN A 112 -8.80 10.57 5.84
C GLN A 112 -8.98 9.46 6.89
N SER A 113 -9.08 8.20 6.47
CA SER A 113 -9.20 7.08 7.41
C SER A 113 -7.98 7.01 8.31
N THR A 114 -8.21 6.91 9.60
CA THR A 114 -7.18 6.71 10.63
C THR A 114 -7.06 5.24 11.04
N GLN A 115 -7.63 4.33 10.24
CA GLN A 115 -7.69 2.92 10.56
C GLN A 115 -6.29 2.31 10.67
N LEU A 116 -6.09 1.54 11.74
CA LEU A 116 -4.95 0.65 11.90
C LEU A 116 -5.26 -0.71 11.23
N ILE A 117 -4.46 -1.06 10.22
CA ILE A 117 -4.50 -2.35 9.56
C ILE A 117 -3.35 -3.20 10.11
N GLN A 118 -3.69 -4.19 10.92
CA GLN A 118 -2.72 -5.13 11.51
C GLN A 118 -3.10 -6.60 11.30
N ASN A 119 -4.40 -6.87 11.11
CA ASN A 119 -4.96 -8.19 10.85
C ASN A 119 -5.54 -8.22 9.45
N PHE A 120 -4.90 -8.95 8.55
CA PHE A 120 -5.30 -8.99 7.15
C PHE A 120 -6.37 -10.04 6.87
N GLU A 121 -6.70 -10.95 7.80
CA GLU A 121 -7.70 -12.02 7.56
C GLU A 121 -9.06 -11.45 7.14
N GLN A 122 -9.42 -10.25 7.64
CA GLN A 122 -10.64 -9.55 7.26
C GLN A 122 -10.77 -9.30 5.75
N TYR A 123 -9.65 -9.34 5.01
CA TYR A 123 -9.63 -9.15 3.56
C TYR A 123 -9.70 -10.47 2.76
N GLY A 124 -9.72 -11.61 3.45
CA GLY A 124 -9.95 -12.95 2.90
C GLY A 124 -8.69 -13.72 2.53
N GLY A 125 -7.51 -13.31 3.01
CA GLY A 125 -6.31 -14.15 2.95
C GLY A 125 -6.18 -15.05 4.17
N ASN A 126 -5.22 -15.97 4.12
CA ASN A 126 -5.06 -17.02 5.12
C ASN A 126 -3.62 -17.14 5.61
N TYR A 127 -3.46 -17.46 6.89
CA TYR A 127 -2.18 -17.85 7.48
C TYR A 127 -1.92 -19.34 7.28
N LEU A 128 -0.71 -19.64 6.83
CA LEU A 128 -0.17 -20.98 6.69
C LEU A 128 0.96 -21.13 7.70
N LYS A 129 0.90 -22.18 8.51
CA LYS A 129 2.03 -22.58 9.36
C LYS A 129 3.13 -23.22 8.50
N PRO A 130 4.40 -23.16 8.90
CA PRO A 130 5.47 -23.92 8.28
C PRO A 130 5.14 -25.42 8.46
N THR A 131 5.20 -26.17 7.37
CA THR A 131 5.35 -27.64 7.42
C THR A 131 6.74 -28.00 7.91
#